data_AF-A0A1M7TSB2-F1
#
_entry.id   AF-A0A1M7TSB2-F1
#
_cell.length_a   1.000
_cell.length_b   1.000
_cell.length_c   1.000
_cell.angle_alpha   90.00
_cell.angle_beta   90.00
_cell.angle_gamma   90.00
#
_symmetry.space_group_name_H-M   'P 1'
#
loop_
_entity.id
_entity.type
_entity.pdbx_description
1 polymer ?
#
loop_
_entity_poly.entity_id
_entity_poly.type
_entity_poly.pdbx_seq_one_letter_code
_entity_poly.pdbx_strand_id
1 'polypeptide(L)'
;MKLKGIVKKYFSNQGYGFIDDNSDRKIFFHCSQVDNLENIGEGAWVEFEIKKDSKGRWEAKNILTLPHDKGANGTYQKSKALPKGVPEPDKQHYFPKDTQQIIDPCDIDNYYLKLNKAAASFQNKDSRKFSFVMLDRKKPPFQVTPVFKNIDFSGLCQRQKSAIADAGFDFIQMRFEPDWRLIVGLGQHSIFETSICLHHIYGFPYIPASALKGLVRNWIITRVFAQVEGNGEKGALSDRGFCKIFGSPKNSIYGNYQGEVCFFDALPIVEPKIVFDVMTPHYGPYYSNGEPPADYYSPNPIDFLAVENTAFIVTVGIKKEDDKPLQTGVFSEKTPMQVVEQWMTECLAEHGAGAKTAVGYGVGELNQV
;
A
#
# COMPACT_ATOMS: atom_id res chain seq x y z
N MET A 1 -29.60 -0.01 -30.57
CA MET A 1 -28.13 -0.22 -30.61
C MET A 1 -27.68 -0.26 -29.17
N LYS A 2 -27.07 -1.37 -28.74
CA LYS A 2 -26.52 -1.47 -27.39
C LYS A 2 -25.18 -0.75 -27.34
N LEU A 3 -25.03 0.13 -26.37
CA LEU A 3 -23.83 0.91 -26.11
C LEU A 3 -23.20 0.41 -24.81
N LYS A 4 -21.89 0.62 -24.67
CA LYS A 4 -21.16 0.34 -23.43
C LYS A 4 -20.62 1.64 -22.86
N GLY A 5 -20.62 1.73 -21.54
CA GLY A 5 -20.11 2.91 -20.84
C GLY A 5 -19.84 2.60 -19.38
N ILE A 6 -19.40 3.63 -18.66
CA ILE A 6 -19.07 3.57 -17.25
C ILE A 6 -20.04 4.47 -16.49
N VAL A 7 -20.56 3.99 -15.36
CA VAL A 7 -21.34 4.82 -14.45
C VAL A 7 -20.44 5.89 -13.85
N LYS A 8 -20.61 7.13 -14.29
CA LYS A 8 -19.80 8.28 -13.90
C LYS A 8 -20.19 8.85 -12.55
N LYS A 9 -21.49 8.85 -12.27
CA LYS A 9 -22.07 9.28 -11.00
C LYS A 9 -23.30 8.45 -10.68
N TYR A 10 -23.45 8.03 -9.44
CA TYR A 10 -24.64 7.31 -8.98
C TYR A 10 -25.13 7.87 -7.65
N PHE A 11 -26.37 8.32 -7.63
CA PHE A 11 -27.03 8.85 -6.44
C PHE A 11 -27.92 7.76 -5.86
N SER A 12 -27.33 6.84 -5.09
CA SER A 12 -28.02 5.68 -4.50
C SER A 12 -29.29 6.08 -3.74
N ASN A 13 -29.23 7.15 -2.94
CA ASN A 13 -30.36 7.67 -2.17
C ASN A 13 -31.51 8.21 -3.03
N GLN A 14 -31.23 8.61 -4.28
CA GLN A 14 -32.22 9.19 -5.20
C GLN A 14 -32.59 8.23 -6.35
N GLY A 15 -31.96 7.05 -6.41
CA GLY A 15 -32.30 6.00 -7.38
C GLY A 15 -31.96 6.33 -8.84
N TYR A 16 -30.96 7.18 -9.11
CA TYR A 16 -30.55 7.50 -10.48
C TYR A 16 -29.05 7.76 -10.62
N GLY A 17 -28.56 7.75 -11.86
CA GLY A 17 -27.17 8.06 -12.16
C GLY A 17 -26.94 8.57 -13.58
N PHE A 18 -25.67 8.70 -13.94
CA PHE A 18 -25.22 9.11 -15.26
C PHE A 18 -24.14 8.17 -15.79
N ILE A 19 -24.24 7.83 -17.07
CA ILE A 19 -23.28 6.98 -17.78
C ILE A 19 -22.43 7.83 -18.72
N ASP A 20 -21.13 7.53 -18.76
CA ASP A 20 -20.16 8.06 -19.71
C ASP A 20 -19.83 6.94 -20.71
N ASP A 21 -20.25 7.10 -21.96
CA ASP A 21 -19.95 6.19 -23.08
C ASP A 21 -18.77 6.68 -23.93
N ASN A 22 -17.95 7.59 -23.39
CA ASN A 22 -16.91 8.33 -24.10
C ASN A 22 -17.43 9.34 -25.15
N SER A 23 -18.73 9.65 -25.14
CA SER A 23 -19.29 10.77 -25.91
C SER A 23 -19.54 11.99 -25.02
N ASP A 24 -19.71 13.17 -25.62
CA ASP A 24 -20.08 14.40 -24.88
C ASP A 24 -21.57 14.42 -24.43
N ARG A 25 -22.27 13.29 -24.56
CA ARG A 25 -23.69 13.18 -24.20
C ARG A 25 -23.83 12.92 -22.71
N LYS A 26 -24.72 13.67 -22.06
CA LYS A 26 -25.14 13.38 -20.70
C LYS A 26 -26.24 12.31 -20.73
N ILE A 27 -25.87 11.05 -20.47
CA ILE A 27 -26.78 9.91 -20.51
C ILE A 27 -27.27 9.63 -19.09
N PHE A 28 -28.56 9.86 -18.86
CA PHE A 28 -29.23 9.64 -17.58
C PHE A 28 -29.73 8.19 -17.47
N PHE A 29 -29.70 7.60 -16.28
CA PHE A 29 -30.43 6.36 -16.01
C PHE A 29 -31.12 6.37 -14.65
N HIS A 30 -32.20 5.61 -14.55
CA HIS A 30 -32.90 5.32 -13.30
C HIS A 30 -32.60 3.89 -12.84
N CYS A 31 -32.53 3.65 -11.53
CA CYS A 31 -32.20 2.34 -10.94
C CYS A 31 -33.15 1.22 -11.39
N SER A 32 -34.42 1.56 -11.68
CA SER A 32 -35.40 0.60 -12.23
C SER A 32 -35.07 0.06 -13.63
N GLN A 33 -34.05 0.60 -14.29
CA GLN A 33 -33.58 0.12 -15.60
C GLN A 33 -32.36 -0.80 -15.48
N VAL A 34 -31.88 -1.07 -14.26
CA VAL A 34 -30.67 -1.83 -13.96
C VAL A 34 -31.04 -3.26 -13.59
N ASP A 35 -30.33 -4.23 -14.15
CA ASP A 35 -30.56 -5.65 -13.92
C ASP A 35 -30.21 -6.13 -12.50
N ASN A 36 -29.10 -5.64 -11.93
CA ASN A 36 -28.66 -5.95 -10.59
C ASN A 36 -28.10 -4.70 -9.88
N LEU A 37 -28.85 -4.23 -8.87
CA LEU A 37 -28.53 -3.03 -8.10
C LEU A 37 -27.35 -3.20 -7.13
N GLU A 38 -26.97 -4.42 -6.77
CA GLU A 38 -25.82 -4.66 -5.89
C GLU A 38 -24.49 -4.37 -6.61
N ASN A 39 -24.48 -4.49 -7.94
CA ASN A 39 -23.29 -4.34 -8.78
C ASN A 39 -23.20 -2.96 -9.45
N ILE A 40 -24.07 -2.01 -9.08
CA ILE A 40 -24.07 -0.67 -9.66
C ILE A 40 -23.54 0.40 -8.70
N GLY A 41 -22.46 1.05 -9.11
CA GLY A 41 -21.78 2.12 -8.38
C GLY A 41 -20.94 2.97 -9.33
N GLU A 42 -20.35 4.05 -8.84
CA GLU A 42 -19.42 4.85 -9.66
C GLU A 42 -18.24 3.98 -10.12
N GLY A 43 -17.94 3.99 -11.42
CA GLY A 43 -16.94 3.12 -12.03
C GLY A 43 -17.46 1.78 -12.57
N ALA A 44 -18.73 1.43 -12.32
CA ALA A 44 -19.31 0.20 -12.86
C ALA A 44 -19.44 0.25 -14.40
N TRP A 45 -19.03 -0.82 -15.07
CA TRP A 45 -19.20 -0.99 -16.51
C TRP A 45 -20.60 -1.50 -16.81
N VAL A 46 -21.25 -0.87 -17.77
CA VAL A 46 -22.63 -1.18 -18.13
C VAL A 46 -22.81 -1.25 -19.64
N GLU A 47 -23.62 -2.20 -20.08
CA GLU A 47 -24.20 -2.23 -21.43
C GLU A 47 -25.64 -1.72 -21.35
N PHE A 48 -26.05 -0.85 -22.26
CA PHE A 48 -27.36 -0.20 -22.20
C PHE A 48 -27.88 0.22 -23.58
N GLU A 49 -29.17 0.50 -23.66
CA GLU A 49 -29.81 1.05 -24.84
C GLU A 49 -30.16 2.51 -24.63
N ILE A 50 -29.88 3.35 -25.62
CA ILE A 50 -30.10 4.80 -25.56
C ILE A 50 -31.42 5.19 -26.22
N LYS A 51 -32.21 6.01 -25.54
CA LYS A 51 -33.42 6.66 -26.08
C LYS A 51 -33.44 8.14 -25.68
N LYS A 52 -34.16 8.99 -26.42
CA LYS A 52 -34.48 10.35 -25.94
C LYS A 52 -35.76 10.32 -25.12
N ASP A 53 -35.75 10.97 -23.95
CA ASP A 53 -36.96 11.20 -23.17
C ASP A 53 -37.87 12.25 -23.84
N SER A 54 -39.08 12.46 -23.30
CA SER A 54 -40.04 13.46 -23.80
C SER A 54 -39.53 14.91 -23.75
N LYS A 55 -38.41 15.16 -23.05
CA LYS A 55 -37.73 16.45 -22.93
C LYS A 55 -36.45 16.52 -23.79
N GLY A 56 -36.20 15.52 -24.63
CA GLY A 56 -35.06 15.45 -25.55
C GLY A 56 -33.73 15.06 -24.90
N ARG A 57 -33.72 14.64 -23.63
CA ARG A 57 -32.50 14.20 -22.91
C ARG A 57 -32.22 12.74 -23.22
N TRP A 58 -30.94 12.38 -23.27
CA TRP A 58 -30.52 11.00 -23.48
C TRP A 58 -30.72 10.17 -22.21
N GLU A 59 -31.49 9.10 -22.33
CA GLU A 59 -31.82 8.16 -21.27
C GLU A 59 -31.34 6.75 -21.65
N ALA A 60 -30.70 6.07 -20.70
CA ALA A 60 -30.33 4.66 -20.82
C ALA A 60 -31.44 3.76 -20.26
N LYS A 61 -31.74 2.70 -21.02
CA LYS A 61 -32.73 1.66 -20.75
C LYS A 61 -32.05 0.29 -20.84
N ASN A 62 -32.64 -0.73 -20.21
CA ASN A 62 -32.16 -2.12 -20.26
C ASN A 62 -30.66 -2.23 -19.90
N ILE A 63 -30.29 -1.70 -18.73
CA ILE A 63 -28.91 -1.57 -18.27
C ILE A 63 -28.47 -2.89 -17.64
N LEU A 64 -27.50 -3.51 -18.30
CA LEU A 64 -26.86 -4.73 -17.84
C LEU A 64 -25.52 -4.39 -17.19
N THR A 65 -25.36 -4.74 -15.92
CA THR A 65 -24.08 -4.63 -15.22
C THR A 65 -23.10 -5.67 -15.76
N LEU A 66 -21.98 -5.21 -16.32
CA LEU A 66 -20.98 -6.11 -16.89
C LEU A 66 -20.02 -6.57 -15.78
N PRO A 67 -19.71 -7.88 -15.68
CA PRO A 67 -18.63 -8.35 -14.82
C PRO A 67 -17.34 -7.62 -15.20
N HIS A 68 -16.49 -7.29 -14.21
CA HIS A 68 -15.23 -6.59 -14.44
C HIS A 68 -14.32 -7.42 -15.36
N ASP A 69 -14.45 -7.20 -16.66
CA ASP A 69 -13.82 -8.01 -17.69
C ASP A 69 -12.31 -7.73 -17.66
N LYS A 70 -11.52 -8.71 -17.19
CA LYS A 70 -10.05 -8.70 -17.11
C LYS A 70 -9.36 -8.71 -18.50
N GLY A 71 -10.07 -8.36 -19.58
CA GLY A 71 -9.65 -8.62 -20.96
C GLY A 71 -9.94 -7.53 -21.98
N ALA A 72 -10.45 -6.36 -21.60
CA ALA A 72 -10.55 -5.22 -22.51
C ALA A 72 -9.38 -4.28 -22.22
N ASN A 73 -8.43 -4.22 -23.16
CA ASN A 73 -7.38 -3.21 -23.21
C ASN A 73 -7.96 -1.81 -22.97
N GLY A 74 -7.91 -1.37 -21.71
CA GLY A 74 -7.73 0.03 -21.40
C GLY A 74 -6.38 0.39 -21.98
N THR A 75 -6.34 0.76 -23.25
CA THR A 75 -5.31 1.67 -23.73
C THR A 75 -5.25 2.76 -22.67
N TYR A 76 -4.12 2.83 -21.98
CA TYR A 76 -3.64 4.04 -21.34
C TYR A 76 -4.04 5.18 -22.28
N GLN A 77 -5.10 5.92 -21.95
CA GLN A 77 -5.43 7.08 -22.74
C GLN A 77 -4.21 7.98 -22.53
N LYS A 78 -3.40 8.12 -23.59
CA LYS A 78 -2.62 9.34 -23.80
C LYS A 78 -3.49 10.46 -23.26
N SER A 79 -3.00 11.16 -22.24
CA SER A 79 -3.61 12.37 -21.72
C SER A 79 -4.30 13.08 -22.87
N LYS A 80 -5.64 13.20 -22.83
CA LYS A 80 -6.37 14.02 -23.83
C LYS A 80 -5.56 15.31 -23.94
N ALA A 81 -5.13 15.64 -25.16
CA ALA A 81 -4.41 16.89 -25.39
C ALA A 81 -5.21 18.00 -24.70
N LEU A 82 -4.48 18.80 -23.91
CA LEU A 82 -5.04 19.87 -23.10
C LEU A 82 -6.07 20.65 -23.92
N PRO A 83 -7.20 21.07 -23.32
CA PRO A 83 -8.04 22.10 -23.92
C PRO A 83 -7.11 23.24 -24.37
N LYS A 84 -7.18 23.63 -25.65
CA LYS A 84 -6.33 24.71 -26.20
C LYS A 84 -6.40 25.91 -25.27
N GLY A 85 -5.30 26.23 -24.58
CA GLY A 85 -5.19 27.36 -23.67
C GLY A 85 -4.92 27.06 -22.19
N VAL A 86 -4.86 25.80 -21.75
CA VAL A 86 -4.35 25.46 -20.40
C VAL A 86 -2.82 25.35 -20.46
N PRO A 87 -2.05 26.18 -19.71
CA PRO A 87 -0.61 26.02 -19.66
C PRO A 87 -0.27 24.63 -19.10
N GLU A 88 0.66 23.92 -19.76
CA GLU A 88 1.28 22.76 -19.13
C GLU A 88 1.86 23.18 -17.76
N PRO A 89 1.77 22.31 -16.73
CA PRO A 89 2.38 22.62 -15.45
C PRO A 89 3.88 22.83 -15.68
N ASP A 90 4.43 23.94 -15.19
CA ASP A 90 5.88 24.22 -15.16
C ASP A 90 6.58 23.11 -14.36
N LYS A 91 6.92 22.04 -15.06
CA LYS A 91 7.45 20.78 -14.53
C LYS A 91 8.95 20.78 -14.74
N GLN A 92 9.71 20.82 -13.66
CA GLN A 92 11.17 20.74 -13.73
C GLN A 92 11.71 19.52 -13.02
N HIS A 93 12.56 18.78 -13.74
CA HIS A 93 13.37 17.68 -13.22
C HIS A 93 14.80 18.17 -12.94
N TYR A 94 15.43 17.62 -11.91
CA TYR A 94 16.80 17.96 -11.52
C TYR A 94 17.71 16.76 -11.75
N PHE A 95 18.34 16.74 -12.91
CA PHE A 95 19.31 15.73 -13.30
C PHE A 95 20.64 16.43 -13.66
N PRO A 96 21.78 15.73 -13.53
CA PRO A 96 23.02 16.15 -14.19
C PRO A 96 22.80 16.39 -15.69
N LYS A 97 23.53 17.37 -16.26
CA LYS A 97 23.31 17.83 -17.65
C LYS A 97 23.46 16.72 -18.68
N ASP A 98 24.45 15.86 -18.49
CA ASP A 98 24.70 14.67 -19.32
C ASP A 98 23.53 13.68 -19.23
N THR A 99 22.99 13.45 -18.04
CA THR A 99 21.82 12.57 -17.83
C THR A 99 20.58 13.10 -18.53
N GLN A 100 20.32 14.42 -18.46
CA GLN A 100 19.19 15.07 -19.14
C GLN A 100 19.22 14.92 -20.66
N GLN A 101 20.42 14.74 -21.25
CA GLN A 101 20.57 14.58 -22.69
C GLN A 101 20.25 13.15 -23.17
N ILE A 102 20.29 12.18 -22.26
CA ILE A 102 20.23 10.74 -22.60
C ILE A 102 18.92 10.11 -22.11
N ILE A 103 18.39 10.54 -20.97
CA ILE A 103 17.25 9.91 -20.31
C ILE A 103 16.05 10.87 -20.30
N ASP A 104 14.93 10.43 -20.89
CA ASP A 104 13.63 11.04 -20.62
C ASP A 104 13.13 10.55 -19.25
N PRO A 105 12.86 11.44 -18.28
CA PRO A 105 12.30 11.08 -16.98
C PRO A 105 10.96 10.30 -17.07
N CYS A 106 10.22 10.46 -18.17
CA CYS A 106 8.97 9.76 -18.41
C CYS A 106 9.17 8.28 -18.75
N ASP A 107 10.30 7.93 -19.36
CA ASP A 107 10.66 6.58 -19.83
C ASP A 107 11.29 5.70 -18.74
N ILE A 108 11.44 6.23 -17.52
CA ILE A 108 11.92 5.44 -16.39
C ILE A 108 10.84 4.46 -15.93
N ASP A 109 11.08 3.17 -16.21
CA ASP A 109 10.18 2.07 -15.88
C ASP A 109 10.27 1.64 -14.41
N ASN A 110 11.43 1.80 -13.75
CA ASN A 110 11.58 1.47 -12.34
C ASN A 110 10.94 2.56 -11.47
N TYR A 111 9.87 2.21 -10.75
CA TYR A 111 9.13 3.17 -9.95
C TYR A 111 9.94 3.80 -8.80
N TYR A 112 10.86 3.06 -8.17
CA TYR A 112 11.75 3.62 -7.15
C TYR A 112 12.64 4.72 -7.72
N LEU A 113 13.23 4.52 -8.91
CA LEU A 113 14.02 5.55 -9.59
C LEU A 113 13.13 6.71 -10.02
N LYS A 114 11.95 6.45 -10.56
CA LYS A 114 11.02 7.49 -11.00
C LYS A 114 10.60 8.40 -9.85
N LEU A 115 10.27 7.81 -8.71
CA LEU A 115 9.85 8.54 -7.51
C LEU A 115 11.03 9.29 -6.87
N ASN A 116 12.16 8.62 -6.64
CA ASN A 116 13.23 9.17 -5.80
C ASN A 116 14.36 9.87 -6.56
N LYS A 117 14.53 9.59 -7.86
CA LYS A 117 15.62 10.13 -8.70
C LYS A 117 15.12 10.99 -9.85
N ALA A 118 13.87 10.79 -10.29
CA ALA A 118 13.24 11.55 -11.37
C ALA A 118 12.11 12.47 -10.90
N ALA A 119 12.09 12.81 -9.62
CA ALA A 119 11.06 13.66 -9.04
C ALA A 119 10.92 14.99 -9.79
N ALA A 120 9.67 15.40 -10.01
CA ALA A 120 9.34 16.68 -10.61
C ALA A 120 9.01 17.70 -9.52
N SER A 121 9.54 18.90 -9.67
CA SER A 121 9.07 20.07 -8.92
C SER A 121 8.08 20.87 -9.74
N PHE A 122 7.21 21.59 -9.04
CA PHE A 122 6.19 22.44 -9.63
C PHE A 122 6.24 23.83 -9.00
N GLN A 123 6.03 24.85 -9.83
CA GLN A 123 5.87 26.22 -9.36
C GLN A 123 4.50 26.40 -8.69
N ASN A 124 4.53 26.74 -7.40
CA ASN A 124 3.40 27.28 -6.63
C ASN A 124 3.56 28.81 -6.49
N LYS A 125 2.56 29.49 -5.93
CA LYS A 125 2.49 30.96 -5.80
C LYS A 125 3.77 31.58 -5.26
N ASP A 126 4.38 30.96 -4.24
CA ASP A 126 5.52 31.55 -3.51
C ASP A 126 6.79 30.68 -3.52
N SER A 127 6.72 29.44 -4.00
CA SER A 127 7.87 28.51 -3.99
C SER A 127 7.71 27.35 -4.97
N ARG A 128 8.83 26.65 -5.24
CA ARG A 128 8.80 25.35 -5.93
C ARG A 128 8.72 24.22 -4.92
N LYS A 129 7.75 23.33 -5.11
CA LYS A 129 7.56 22.15 -4.27
C LYS A 129 7.63 20.89 -5.12
N PHE A 130 8.27 19.84 -4.60
CA PHE A 130 8.20 18.50 -5.17
C PHE A 130 6.87 17.86 -4.80
N SER A 131 6.22 17.24 -5.77
CA SER A 131 5.02 16.45 -5.50
C SER A 131 4.93 15.26 -6.45
N PHE A 132 4.42 14.14 -5.94
CA PHE A 132 4.07 12.99 -6.79
C PHE A 132 2.63 13.07 -7.30
N VAL A 133 1.83 14.03 -6.80
CA VAL A 133 0.45 14.30 -7.23
C VAL A 133 0.20 15.80 -7.35
N MET A 134 -0.55 16.22 -8.38
CA MET A 134 -1.11 17.57 -8.46
C MET A 134 -2.57 17.47 -8.85
N LEU A 135 -3.46 17.99 -8.00
CA LEU A 135 -4.89 18.11 -8.26
C LEU A 135 -5.28 19.59 -8.26
N ASP A 136 -4.85 20.32 -9.29
CA ASP A 136 -5.23 21.73 -9.47
C ASP A 136 -6.47 21.82 -10.37
N ARG A 137 -7.44 22.66 -10.00
CA ARG A 137 -8.65 22.89 -10.83
C ARG A 137 -8.34 23.62 -12.14
N LYS A 138 -7.19 24.30 -12.23
CA LYS A 138 -6.77 25.12 -13.36
C LYS A 138 -5.62 24.51 -14.17
N LYS A 139 -4.95 23.47 -13.67
CA LYS A 139 -3.85 22.76 -14.37
C LYS A 139 -4.26 21.31 -14.59
N PRO A 140 -3.70 20.60 -15.59
CA PRO A 140 -3.94 19.17 -15.73
C PRO A 140 -3.50 18.43 -14.46
N PRO A 141 -4.23 17.38 -14.06
CA PRO A 141 -3.80 16.54 -12.98
C PRO A 141 -2.49 15.84 -13.34
N PHE A 142 -1.56 15.80 -12.40
CA PHE A 142 -0.30 15.05 -12.53
C PHE A 142 -0.28 13.96 -11.47
N GLN A 143 0.19 12.78 -11.85
CA GLN A 143 0.51 11.73 -10.90
C GLN A 143 1.73 10.96 -11.41
N VAL A 144 2.67 10.68 -10.52
CA VAL A 144 3.75 9.73 -10.81
C VAL A 144 3.15 8.34 -10.82
N THR A 145 2.83 7.83 -12.01
CA THR A 145 2.21 6.51 -12.17
C THR A 145 3.24 5.41 -11.94
N PRO A 146 2.94 4.40 -11.09
CA PRO A 146 3.76 3.21 -10.98
C PRO A 146 3.69 2.38 -12.27
N VAL A 147 4.84 1.79 -12.63
CA VAL A 147 4.96 0.88 -13.76
C VAL A 147 5.73 -0.33 -13.26
N PHE A 148 5.13 -1.52 -13.37
CA PHE A 148 5.73 -2.79 -12.94
C PHE A 148 5.82 -3.79 -14.11
N LYS A 149 6.00 -3.27 -15.33
CA LYS A 149 6.07 -4.08 -16.54
C LYS A 149 7.20 -5.11 -16.44
N ASN A 150 6.93 -6.32 -16.94
CA ASN A 150 7.90 -7.41 -17.05
C ASN A 150 8.41 -7.95 -15.72
N ILE A 151 7.73 -7.69 -14.59
CA ILE A 151 8.06 -8.27 -13.31
C ILE A 151 7.25 -9.56 -13.12
N ASP A 152 7.95 -10.69 -13.04
CA ASP A 152 7.35 -11.96 -12.63
C ASP A 152 7.34 -12.07 -11.10
N PHE A 153 6.26 -11.59 -10.49
CA PHE A 153 6.04 -11.61 -9.04
C PHE A 153 6.01 -13.03 -8.50
N SER A 154 5.31 -13.94 -9.18
CA SER A 154 5.23 -15.35 -8.78
C SER A 154 6.61 -16.02 -8.79
N GLY A 155 7.41 -15.76 -9.82
CA GLY A 155 8.78 -16.24 -9.91
C GLY A 155 9.71 -15.62 -8.89
N LEU A 156 9.49 -14.37 -8.48
CA LEU A 156 10.25 -13.76 -7.37
C LEU A 156 10.01 -14.49 -6.05
N CYS A 157 8.74 -14.74 -5.70
CA CYS A 157 8.38 -15.51 -4.53
C CYS A 157 8.95 -16.94 -4.60
N GLN A 158 8.89 -17.60 -5.76
CA GLN A 158 9.44 -18.95 -5.94
C GLN A 158 10.97 -18.97 -5.85
N ARG A 159 11.66 -17.95 -6.37
CA ARG A 159 13.13 -17.82 -6.23
C ARG A 159 13.53 -17.61 -4.78
N GLN A 160 12.83 -16.75 -4.04
CA GLN A 160 13.07 -16.56 -2.60
C GLN A 160 12.89 -17.87 -1.84
N LYS A 161 11.78 -18.58 -2.10
CA LYS A 161 11.51 -19.91 -1.52
C LYS A 161 12.64 -20.91 -1.78
N SER A 162 13.08 -21.01 -3.04
CA SER A 162 14.13 -21.96 -3.43
C SER A 162 15.47 -21.60 -2.78
N ALA A 163 15.84 -20.31 -2.75
CA ALA A 163 17.06 -19.85 -2.12
C ALA A 163 17.10 -20.11 -0.61
N ILE A 164 15.96 -20.00 0.09
CA ILE A 164 15.85 -20.32 1.51
C ILE A 164 16.02 -21.83 1.75
N ALA A 165 15.36 -22.65 0.93
CA ALA A 165 15.48 -24.10 1.00
C ALA A 165 16.93 -24.56 0.73
N ASP A 166 17.56 -24.04 -0.32
CA ASP A 166 18.94 -24.36 -0.71
C ASP A 166 19.96 -23.92 0.35
N ALA A 167 19.63 -22.88 1.13
CA ALA A 167 20.42 -22.44 2.28
C ALA A 167 20.25 -23.34 3.53
N GLY A 168 19.43 -24.39 3.46
CA GLY A 168 19.27 -25.39 4.53
C GLY A 168 18.31 -24.98 5.66
N PHE A 169 17.40 -24.03 5.39
CA PHE A 169 16.37 -23.64 6.35
C PHE A 169 15.10 -24.46 6.15
N ASP A 170 14.51 -24.89 7.26
CA ASP A 170 13.07 -25.19 7.30
C ASP A 170 12.33 -23.86 7.40
N PHE A 171 11.20 -23.71 6.71
CA PHE A 171 10.49 -22.44 6.64
C PHE A 171 8.98 -22.64 6.51
N ILE A 172 8.24 -21.60 6.88
CA ILE A 172 6.81 -21.47 6.62
C ILE A 172 6.58 -20.27 5.70
N GLN A 173 5.58 -20.39 4.82
CA GLN A 173 5.09 -19.30 4.00
C GLN A 173 3.63 -19.02 4.36
N MET A 174 3.34 -17.75 4.61
CA MET A 174 2.01 -17.29 4.95
C MET A 174 1.65 -16.13 4.02
N ARG A 175 0.39 -16.08 3.61
CA ARG A 175 -0.18 -15.03 2.78
C ARG A 175 -0.83 -13.99 3.68
N PHE A 176 -0.26 -12.80 3.68
CA PHE A 176 -0.80 -11.64 4.36
C PHE A 176 -1.65 -10.82 3.38
N GLU A 177 -2.91 -10.58 3.74
CA GLU A 177 -3.83 -9.74 2.98
C GLU A 177 -4.32 -8.58 3.85
N PRO A 178 -3.86 -7.34 3.59
CA PRO A 178 -4.40 -6.18 4.28
C PRO A 178 -5.89 -6.00 3.98
N ASP A 179 -6.70 -5.76 5.01
CA ASP A 179 -8.15 -5.49 4.88
C ASP A 179 -8.41 -4.15 4.18
N TRP A 180 -7.47 -3.22 4.33
CA TRP A 180 -7.52 -1.89 3.74
C TRP A 180 -6.15 -1.48 3.17
N ARG A 181 -5.73 -0.25 3.44
CA ARG A 181 -4.50 0.33 2.92
C ARG A 181 -3.34 0.00 3.83
N LEU A 182 -2.21 -0.32 3.24
CA LEU A 182 -0.94 -0.57 3.92
C LEU A 182 0.04 0.57 3.61
N ILE A 183 0.65 1.13 4.64
CA ILE A 183 1.70 2.15 4.50
C ILE A 183 2.99 1.63 5.11
N VAL A 184 3.96 1.27 4.29
CA VAL A 184 5.30 0.89 4.79
C VAL A 184 6.28 1.99 4.44
N GLY A 185 7.06 2.46 5.41
CA GLY A 185 8.13 3.43 5.18
C GLY A 185 7.70 4.90 5.10
N LEU A 186 6.54 5.27 5.67
CA LEU A 186 6.01 6.65 5.62
C LEU A 186 7.02 7.73 6.03
N GLY A 187 7.80 7.46 7.08
CA GLY A 187 8.78 8.37 7.66
C GLY A 187 10.20 8.26 7.08
N GLN A 188 10.39 7.53 5.99
CA GLN A 188 11.70 7.52 5.33
C GLN A 188 12.00 8.90 4.72
N HIS A 189 13.29 9.27 4.69
CA HIS A 189 13.73 10.54 4.12
C HIS A 189 13.31 10.65 2.66
N SER A 190 12.57 11.71 2.36
CA SER A 190 11.99 11.97 1.05
C SER A 190 11.85 13.47 0.84
N ILE A 191 12.01 13.91 -0.40
CA ILE A 191 11.76 15.29 -0.84
C ILE A 191 10.26 15.63 -0.89
N PHE A 192 9.39 14.63 -0.75
CA PHE A 192 7.93 14.78 -0.75
C PHE A 192 7.33 14.89 0.66
N GLU A 193 8.15 15.05 1.72
CA GLU A 193 7.77 15.00 3.15
C GLU A 193 7.31 13.62 3.64
N THR A 194 6.69 12.83 2.76
CA THR A 194 6.28 11.44 2.98
C THR A 194 7.00 10.50 2.03
N SER A 195 7.07 9.22 2.39
CA SER A 195 7.74 8.19 1.59
C SER A 195 6.96 6.87 1.58
N ILE A 196 7.42 5.94 0.75
CA ILE A 196 6.95 4.56 0.68
C ILE A 196 8.15 3.64 0.48
N CYS A 197 8.15 2.51 1.17
CA CYS A 197 9.20 1.51 1.04
C CYS A 197 9.04 0.77 -0.29
N LEU A 198 9.99 0.97 -1.21
CA LEU A 198 10.04 0.32 -2.51
C LEU A 198 11.33 -0.46 -2.64
N HIS A 199 11.26 -1.62 -3.32
CA HIS A 199 12.43 -2.41 -3.65
C HIS A 199 13.29 -1.64 -4.66
N HIS A 200 14.57 -1.43 -4.38
CA HIS A 200 15.43 -0.58 -5.21
C HIS A 200 15.61 -1.12 -6.66
N ILE A 201 15.73 -2.44 -6.82
CA ILE A 201 15.89 -3.10 -8.15
C ILE A 201 14.58 -3.13 -8.94
N TYR A 202 13.46 -3.47 -8.30
CA TYR A 202 12.20 -3.77 -8.99
C TYR A 202 11.17 -2.65 -8.91
N GLY A 203 11.36 -1.68 -8.02
CA GLY A 203 10.48 -0.53 -7.84
C GLY A 203 9.15 -0.80 -7.13
N PHE A 204 8.78 -2.06 -6.86
CA PHE A 204 7.53 -2.40 -6.18
C PHE A 204 7.61 -2.24 -4.65
N PRO A 205 6.50 -1.98 -3.96
CA PRO A 205 6.42 -1.98 -2.50
C PRO A 205 6.55 -3.39 -1.90
N TYR A 206 7.24 -3.48 -0.77
CA TYR A 206 7.41 -4.71 0.00
C TYR A 206 7.40 -4.41 1.51
N ILE A 207 7.24 -5.43 2.34
CA ILE A 207 7.36 -5.28 3.80
C ILE A 207 8.74 -5.80 4.23
N PRO A 208 9.62 -4.94 4.77
CA PRO A 208 10.94 -5.37 5.21
C PRO A 208 10.89 -6.44 6.30
N ALA A 209 11.81 -7.41 6.22
CA ALA A 209 12.01 -8.45 7.23
C ALA A 209 12.21 -7.87 8.63
N SER A 210 12.96 -6.77 8.72
CA SER A 210 13.24 -6.07 9.98
C SER A 210 11.98 -5.45 10.58
N ALA A 211 11.06 -4.94 9.75
CA ALA A 211 9.79 -4.40 10.19
C ALA A 211 8.90 -5.51 10.75
N LEU A 212 8.80 -6.66 10.06
CA LEU A 212 8.06 -7.83 10.53
C LEU A 212 8.64 -8.39 11.84
N LYS A 213 9.96 -8.59 11.89
CA LYS A 213 10.63 -9.06 13.11
C LYS A 213 10.41 -8.12 14.28
N GLY A 214 10.57 -6.81 14.06
CA GLY A 214 10.36 -5.78 15.08
C GLY A 214 8.92 -5.73 15.58
N LEU A 215 7.96 -5.83 14.66
CA LEU A 215 6.54 -5.85 14.95
C LEU A 215 6.17 -7.04 15.86
N VAL A 216 6.50 -8.26 15.45
CA VAL A 216 6.18 -9.46 16.24
C VAL A 216 6.91 -9.44 17.58
N ARG A 217 8.19 -9.02 17.61
CA ARG A 217 8.96 -8.88 18.85
C ARG A 217 8.28 -7.91 19.82
N ASN A 218 7.88 -6.73 19.34
CA ASN A 218 7.25 -5.71 20.17
C ASN A 218 5.85 -6.13 20.64
N TRP A 219 5.08 -6.82 19.79
CA TRP A 219 3.78 -7.35 20.15
C TRP A 219 3.87 -8.33 21.33
N ILE A 220 4.82 -9.27 21.26
CA ILE A 220 5.10 -10.21 22.34
C ILE A 220 5.52 -9.48 23.63
N ILE A 221 6.44 -8.51 23.53
CA ILE A 221 6.85 -7.69 24.70
C ILE A 221 5.65 -7.01 25.35
N THR A 222 4.73 -6.48 24.54
CA THR A 222 3.54 -5.78 25.00
C THR A 222 2.55 -6.71 25.66
N ARG A 223 2.26 -7.86 25.03
CA ARG A 223 1.21 -8.81 25.47
C ARG A 223 1.65 -9.72 26.62
N VAL A 224 2.92 -10.13 26.64
CA VAL A 224 3.42 -11.16 27.57
C VAL A 224 4.30 -10.57 28.67
N PHE A 225 5.04 -9.51 28.35
CA PHE A 225 6.07 -8.96 29.25
C PHE A 225 5.74 -7.56 29.77
N ALA A 226 4.45 -7.18 29.78
CA ALA A 226 3.96 -5.91 30.32
C ALA A 226 4.71 -4.68 29.76
N GLN A 227 5.04 -4.69 28.46
CA GLN A 227 5.79 -3.64 27.77
C GLN A 227 7.25 -3.47 28.25
N VAL A 228 7.81 -4.46 28.97
CA VAL A 228 9.18 -4.40 29.48
C VAL A 228 10.08 -5.36 28.68
N GLU A 229 10.95 -4.79 27.85
CA GLU A 229 12.04 -5.56 27.23
C GLU A 229 13.08 -6.00 28.28
N GLY A 230 13.50 -5.07 29.14
CA GLY A 230 14.24 -5.35 30.37
C GLY A 230 15.69 -5.82 30.19
N ASN A 231 16.10 -6.85 30.94
CA ASN A 231 17.46 -7.40 30.99
C ASN A 231 17.40 -8.88 31.43
N GLY A 232 18.54 -9.50 31.76
CA GLY A 232 18.62 -10.91 32.15
C GLY A 232 17.85 -11.30 33.42
N GLU A 233 17.40 -10.34 34.22
CA GLU A 233 16.64 -10.56 35.46
C GLU A 233 15.15 -10.26 35.32
N LYS A 234 14.76 -9.37 34.39
CA LYS A 234 13.38 -8.91 34.24
C LYS A 234 13.01 -8.67 32.78
N GLY A 235 11.75 -8.93 32.43
CA GLY A 235 11.17 -8.59 31.13
C GLY A 235 11.46 -9.65 30.07
N ALA A 236 11.28 -9.30 28.81
CA ALA A 236 11.46 -10.25 27.71
C ALA A 236 12.90 -10.80 27.61
N LEU A 237 13.92 -10.01 27.99
CA LEU A 237 15.32 -10.42 27.95
C LEU A 237 15.74 -11.37 29.10
N SER A 238 14.87 -11.63 30.07
CA SER A 238 15.06 -12.70 31.05
C SER A 238 14.44 -14.02 30.62
N ASP A 239 13.67 -14.04 29.53
CA ASP A 239 13.05 -15.24 28.98
C ASP A 239 13.95 -15.89 27.91
N ARG A 240 14.28 -17.18 28.14
CA ARG A 240 15.14 -17.95 27.24
C ARG A 240 14.49 -18.25 25.89
N GLY A 241 13.18 -18.46 25.84
CA GLY A 241 12.46 -18.72 24.59
C GLY A 241 12.46 -17.49 23.69
N PHE A 242 12.12 -16.34 24.26
CA PHE A 242 12.14 -15.06 23.58
C PHE A 242 13.53 -14.73 23.01
N CYS A 243 14.58 -14.88 23.83
CA CYS A 243 15.94 -14.61 23.39
C CYS A 243 16.43 -15.59 22.31
N LYS A 244 16.01 -16.87 22.35
CA LYS A 244 16.30 -17.84 21.29
C LYS A 244 15.68 -17.43 19.95
N ILE A 245 14.41 -17.00 19.96
CA ILE A 245 13.70 -16.60 18.73
C ILE A 245 14.31 -15.34 18.13
N PHE A 246 14.43 -14.26 18.92
CA PHE A 246 14.75 -12.95 18.37
C PHE A 246 16.22 -12.53 18.51
N GLY A 247 16.98 -13.19 19.37
CA GLY A 247 18.32 -12.79 19.78
C GLY A 247 18.31 -11.79 20.94
N SER A 248 19.48 -11.58 21.53
CA SER A 248 19.62 -10.79 22.75
C SER A 248 20.99 -10.09 22.89
N PRO A 249 21.04 -8.93 23.56
CA PRO A 249 22.28 -8.21 23.88
C PRO A 249 22.97 -8.73 25.15
N LYS A 250 24.20 -8.27 25.40
CA LYS A 250 25.08 -8.67 26.52
C LYS A 250 24.42 -8.67 27.91
N ASN A 251 23.45 -7.79 28.18
CA ASN A 251 22.78 -7.68 29.48
C ASN A 251 21.57 -8.61 29.65
N SER A 252 21.31 -9.52 28.70
CA SER A 252 20.22 -10.52 28.76
C SER A 252 20.62 -11.82 29.46
N ILE A 253 19.67 -12.75 29.62
CA ILE A 253 19.90 -14.07 30.25
C ILE A 253 20.92 -14.95 29.50
N TYR A 254 21.08 -14.75 28.19
CA TYR A 254 22.09 -15.43 27.38
C TYR A 254 23.34 -14.58 27.11
N GLY A 255 23.33 -13.31 27.49
CA GLY A 255 24.29 -12.35 26.97
C GLY A 255 24.12 -12.11 25.47
N ASN A 256 25.21 -11.87 24.76
CA ASN A 256 25.18 -11.67 23.31
C ASN A 256 24.77 -12.97 22.62
N TYR A 257 23.58 -12.99 22.01
CA TYR A 257 23.02 -14.15 21.36
C TYR A 257 22.37 -13.78 20.03
N GLN A 258 22.68 -14.53 18.98
CA GLN A 258 22.02 -14.41 17.69
C GLN A 258 20.71 -15.20 17.71
N GLY A 259 19.61 -14.56 17.33
CA GLY A 259 18.31 -15.25 17.23
C GLY A 259 18.34 -16.36 16.17
N GLU A 260 17.65 -17.45 16.46
CA GLU A 260 17.58 -18.66 15.64
C GLU A 260 16.58 -18.50 14.49
N VAL A 261 15.55 -17.65 14.67
CA VAL A 261 14.53 -17.41 13.64
C VAL A 261 14.94 -16.26 12.72
N CYS A 262 14.96 -16.57 11.43
CA CYS A 262 15.21 -15.64 10.34
C CYS A 262 13.89 -15.19 9.71
N PHE A 263 13.68 -13.87 9.69
CA PHE A 263 12.56 -13.25 8.98
C PHE A 263 13.05 -12.82 7.60
N PHE A 264 12.21 -12.98 6.58
CA PHE A 264 12.51 -12.54 5.22
C PHE A 264 11.57 -11.43 4.79
N ASP A 265 11.98 -10.68 3.76
CA ASP A 265 11.17 -9.62 3.18
C ASP A 265 9.88 -10.21 2.62
N ALA A 266 8.73 -9.60 2.95
CA ALA A 266 7.46 -10.03 2.40
C ALA A 266 7.23 -9.39 1.04
N LEU A 267 7.13 -10.24 0.02
CA LEU A 267 7.05 -9.84 -1.38
C LEU A 267 5.61 -9.92 -1.88
N PRO A 268 5.16 -8.98 -2.74
CA PRO A 268 3.84 -9.05 -3.34
C PRO A 268 3.74 -10.24 -4.31
N ILE A 269 2.60 -10.93 -4.32
CA ILE A 269 2.35 -12.10 -5.19
C ILE A 269 1.95 -11.68 -6.62
N VAL A 270 1.35 -10.50 -6.73
CA VAL A 270 0.83 -9.91 -7.95
C VAL A 270 1.25 -8.45 -8.03
N GLU A 271 0.98 -7.81 -9.16
CA GLU A 271 1.24 -6.38 -9.33
C GLU A 271 0.53 -5.55 -8.24
N PRO A 272 1.29 -4.80 -7.42
CA PRO A 272 0.72 -4.06 -6.30
C PRO A 272 0.02 -2.78 -6.77
N LYS A 273 -1.13 -2.47 -6.16
CA LYS A 273 -1.88 -1.25 -6.45
C LYS A 273 -1.46 -0.14 -5.50
N ILE A 274 -0.65 0.80 -6.00
CA ILE A 274 -0.29 2.01 -5.26
C ILE A 274 -1.38 3.06 -5.47
N VAL A 275 -1.89 3.60 -4.37
CA VAL A 275 -2.91 4.64 -4.32
C VAL A 275 -2.36 5.89 -3.61
N PHE A 276 -2.92 7.03 -3.98
CA PHE A 276 -2.73 8.28 -3.26
C PHE A 276 -3.76 8.38 -2.13
N ASP A 277 -3.33 8.88 -1.00
CA ASP A 277 -4.19 9.20 0.13
C ASP A 277 -3.74 10.51 0.80
N VAL A 278 -4.59 11.07 1.64
CA VAL A 278 -4.37 12.39 2.27
C VAL A 278 -4.56 12.31 3.77
N MET A 279 -3.66 12.96 4.52
CA MET A 279 -3.88 13.26 5.92
C MET A 279 -4.00 14.76 6.11
N THR A 280 -4.90 15.21 6.98
CA THR A 280 -5.18 16.63 7.17
C THR A 280 -5.06 17.01 8.65
N PRO A 281 -3.83 17.06 9.21
CA PRO A 281 -3.63 17.57 10.56
C PRO A 281 -4.17 18.99 10.70
N HIS A 282 -4.94 19.22 11.77
CA HIS A 282 -5.55 20.52 12.10
C HIS A 282 -4.79 21.21 13.24
N TYR A 283 -4.44 20.47 14.28
CA TYR A 283 -3.81 21.01 15.50
C TYR A 283 -2.27 20.93 15.47
N GLY A 284 -1.64 21.29 14.35
CA GLY A 284 -0.18 21.23 14.19
C GLY A 284 0.62 21.93 15.31
N PRO A 285 0.27 23.18 15.68
CA PRO A 285 0.94 23.90 16.77
C PRO A 285 0.78 23.25 18.14
N TYR A 286 -0.34 22.57 18.42
CA TYR A 286 -0.52 21.81 19.66
C TYR A 286 0.47 20.65 19.77
N TYR A 287 0.59 19.85 18.71
CA TYR A 287 1.49 18.69 18.71
C TYR A 287 2.99 19.05 18.63
N SER A 288 3.33 20.21 18.06
CA SER A 288 4.72 20.60 17.81
C SER A 288 5.29 21.56 18.87
N ASN A 289 4.46 22.50 19.34
CA ASN A 289 4.89 23.62 20.20
C ASN A 289 4.23 23.60 21.58
N GLY A 290 3.25 22.70 21.82
CA GLY A 290 2.49 22.64 23.09
C GLY A 290 1.48 23.78 23.27
N GLU A 291 1.13 24.50 22.20
CA GLU A 291 0.06 25.51 22.22
C GLU A 291 -1.30 24.85 22.46
N PRO A 292 -2.28 25.51 23.11
CA PRO A 292 -3.59 24.90 23.35
C PRO A 292 -4.29 24.48 22.04
N PRO A 293 -4.99 23.34 22.02
CA PRO A 293 -5.69 22.92 20.83
C PRO A 293 -6.82 23.92 20.55
N ALA A 294 -6.89 24.42 19.32
CA ALA A 294 -7.87 25.42 18.96
C ALA A 294 -8.42 25.22 17.54
N ASP A 295 -9.73 25.41 17.39
CA ASP A 295 -10.42 25.10 16.14
C ASP A 295 -10.14 26.10 15.00
N TYR A 296 -9.48 27.23 15.32
CA TYR A 296 -9.10 28.25 14.33
C TYR A 296 -7.81 27.92 13.57
N TYR A 297 -7.08 26.86 13.94
CA TYR A 297 -5.93 26.44 13.14
C TYR A 297 -6.40 25.99 11.75
N SER A 298 -5.53 26.12 10.75
CA SER A 298 -5.89 25.73 9.39
C SER A 298 -5.56 24.26 9.15
N PRO A 299 -6.46 23.49 8.49
CA PRO A 299 -6.13 22.14 8.05
C PRO A 299 -4.95 22.18 7.09
N ASN A 300 -3.97 21.30 7.29
CA ASN A 300 -2.80 21.18 6.42
C ASN A 300 -2.81 19.82 5.68
N PRO A 301 -3.36 19.72 4.46
CA PRO A 301 -3.37 18.48 3.69
C PRO A 301 -1.95 18.04 3.32
N ILE A 302 -1.63 16.80 3.64
CA ILE A 302 -0.36 16.14 3.32
C ILE A 302 -0.70 14.87 2.55
N ASP A 303 -0.28 14.84 1.29
CA ASP A 303 -0.45 13.71 0.40
C ASP A 303 0.58 12.62 0.76
N PHE A 304 0.20 11.35 0.68
CA PHE A 304 1.09 10.21 0.81
C PHE A 304 0.68 9.05 -0.10
N LEU A 305 1.58 8.08 -0.25
CA LEU A 305 1.34 6.85 -1.01
C LEU A 305 1.02 5.69 -0.07
N ALA A 306 0.05 4.88 -0.47
CA ALA A 306 -0.32 3.65 0.22
C ALA A 306 -0.47 2.51 -0.78
N VAL A 307 -0.45 1.28 -0.28
CA VAL A 307 -0.72 0.06 -1.06
C VAL A 307 -2.13 -0.42 -0.72
N GLU A 308 -2.91 -0.78 -1.73
CA GLU A 308 -4.28 -1.26 -1.59
C GLU A 308 -4.43 -2.61 -2.31
N ASN A 309 -5.34 -3.48 -1.87
CA ASN A 309 -5.70 -4.75 -2.54
C ASN A 309 -4.49 -5.59 -3.00
N THR A 310 -3.45 -5.68 -2.17
CA THR A 310 -2.20 -6.35 -2.51
C THR A 310 -1.84 -7.35 -1.42
N ALA A 311 -1.78 -8.63 -1.80
CA ALA A 311 -1.35 -9.70 -0.91
C ALA A 311 0.18 -9.89 -0.95
N PHE A 312 0.76 -10.21 0.20
CA PHE A 312 2.20 -10.43 0.38
C PHE A 312 2.49 -11.83 0.90
N ILE A 313 3.55 -12.47 0.40
CA ILE A 313 4.08 -13.70 1.00
C ILE A 313 5.06 -13.34 2.11
N VAL A 314 4.66 -13.61 3.34
CA VAL A 314 5.54 -13.55 4.50
C VAL A 314 6.24 -14.90 4.64
N THR A 315 7.57 -14.89 4.69
CA THR A 315 8.37 -16.09 4.89
C THR A 315 9.20 -15.95 6.16
N VAL A 316 9.18 -16.99 6.99
CA VAL A 316 10.00 -17.12 8.19
C VAL A 316 10.70 -18.47 8.12
N GLY A 317 11.98 -18.52 8.48
CA GLY A 317 12.76 -19.75 8.47
C GLY A 317 13.66 -19.91 9.68
N ILE A 318 14.05 -21.15 9.92
CA ILE A 318 14.94 -21.58 11.00
C ILE A 318 15.79 -22.75 10.50
N LYS A 319 16.97 -22.97 11.07
CA LYS A 319 17.72 -24.19 10.78
C LYS A 319 16.99 -25.38 11.41
N LYS A 320 16.90 -26.48 10.66
CA LYS A 320 16.20 -27.70 11.09
C LYS A 320 16.60 -28.22 12.48
N GLU A 321 17.87 -28.07 12.85
CA GLU A 321 18.39 -28.51 14.14
C GLU A 321 17.99 -27.62 15.32
N ASP A 322 17.56 -26.39 15.05
CA ASP A 322 17.21 -25.37 16.04
C ASP A 322 15.70 -25.30 16.31
N ASP A 323 14.84 -25.84 15.41
CA ASP A 323 13.38 -25.84 15.59
C ASP A 323 12.88 -26.94 16.54
N LYS A 324 13.38 -26.90 17.77
CA LYS A 324 13.04 -27.84 18.84
C LYS A 324 12.15 -27.18 19.88
N PRO A 325 11.28 -27.95 20.57
CA PRO A 325 10.46 -27.43 21.65
C PRO A 325 11.30 -26.70 22.71
N LEU A 326 10.87 -25.48 23.03
CA LEU A 326 11.50 -24.65 24.05
C LEU A 326 11.30 -25.31 25.42
N GLN A 327 12.39 -25.47 26.16
CA GLN A 327 12.39 -26.22 27.43
C GLN A 327 11.92 -25.39 28.63
N THR A 328 12.01 -24.06 28.52
CA THR A 328 11.80 -23.13 29.64
C THR A 328 11.23 -21.82 29.14
N GLY A 329 10.55 -21.09 30.01
CA GLY A 329 10.02 -19.75 29.71
C GLY A 329 8.54 -19.78 29.35
N VAL A 330 8.01 -18.63 28.97
CA VAL A 330 6.59 -18.42 28.67
C VAL A 330 6.08 -19.19 27.44
N PHE A 331 7.01 -19.69 26.63
CA PHE A 331 6.74 -20.45 25.40
C PHE A 331 7.15 -21.92 25.51
N SER A 332 7.25 -22.47 26.73
CA SER A 332 7.60 -23.88 26.92
C SER A 332 6.72 -24.81 26.09
N GLU A 333 7.30 -25.91 25.63
CA GLU A 333 6.66 -26.97 24.81
C GLU A 333 6.37 -26.57 23.35
N LYS A 334 6.44 -25.29 22.99
CA LYS A 334 6.30 -24.83 21.60
C LYS A 334 7.65 -24.73 20.90
N THR A 335 7.67 -24.96 19.59
CA THR A 335 8.85 -24.67 18.76
C THR A 335 8.95 -23.16 18.46
N PRO A 336 10.17 -22.62 18.19
CA PRO A 336 10.34 -21.24 17.75
C PRO A 336 9.41 -20.86 16.58
N MET A 337 9.26 -21.74 15.59
CA MET A 337 8.39 -21.48 14.43
C MET A 337 6.90 -21.39 14.81
N GLN A 338 6.41 -22.28 15.69
CA GLN A 338 5.03 -22.23 16.18
C GLN A 338 4.74 -20.94 16.94
N VAL A 339 5.69 -20.47 17.75
CA VAL A 339 5.56 -19.20 18.47
C VAL A 339 5.46 -18.05 17.48
N VAL A 340 6.38 -17.96 16.51
CA VAL A 340 6.37 -16.86 15.54
C VAL A 340 5.12 -16.87 14.67
N GLU A 341 4.68 -18.03 14.18
CA GLU A 341 3.45 -18.17 13.41
C GLU A 341 2.23 -17.65 14.17
N GLN A 342 2.04 -18.12 15.41
CA GLN A 342 0.91 -17.71 16.25
C GLN A 342 0.91 -16.19 16.49
N TRP A 343 2.03 -15.67 16.99
CA TRP A 343 2.10 -14.26 17.38
C TRP A 343 2.10 -13.30 16.20
N MET A 344 2.63 -13.73 15.04
CA MET A 344 2.55 -12.94 13.81
C MET A 344 1.11 -12.88 13.28
N THR A 345 0.39 -14.01 13.31
CA THR A 345 -1.02 -14.08 12.90
C THR A 345 -1.87 -13.14 13.76
N GLU A 346 -1.74 -13.23 15.08
CA GLU A 346 -2.45 -12.36 16.03
C GLU A 346 -2.07 -10.89 15.83
N CYS A 347 -0.78 -10.60 15.68
CA CYS A 347 -0.30 -9.22 15.56
C CYS A 347 -0.80 -8.53 14.28
N LEU A 348 -0.78 -9.22 13.14
CA LEU A 348 -1.25 -8.62 11.88
C LEU A 348 -2.76 -8.42 11.86
N ALA A 349 -3.52 -9.30 12.52
CA ALA A 349 -4.97 -9.19 12.63
C ALA A 349 -5.42 -8.10 13.62
N GLU A 350 -4.69 -7.87 14.70
CA GLU A 350 -5.12 -6.92 15.75
C GLU A 350 -4.40 -5.57 15.73
N HIS A 351 -3.10 -5.57 15.41
CA HIS A 351 -2.28 -4.36 15.37
C HIS A 351 -2.05 -3.86 13.96
N GLY A 352 -1.79 -4.79 13.03
CA GLY A 352 -1.43 -4.46 11.65
C GLY A 352 0.05 -4.10 11.47
N ALA A 353 0.46 -3.96 10.21
CA ALA A 353 1.82 -3.65 9.79
C ALA A 353 1.96 -2.21 9.26
N GLY A 354 3.15 -1.63 9.45
CA GLY A 354 3.50 -0.34 8.87
C GLY A 354 3.08 0.86 9.72
N ALA A 355 2.77 1.97 9.07
CA ALA A 355 2.45 3.24 9.70
C ALA A 355 0.94 3.46 9.83
N LYS A 356 0.54 4.25 10.83
CA LYS A 356 -0.86 4.65 11.09
C LYS A 356 -1.82 3.48 11.38
N THR A 357 -1.32 2.43 12.01
CA THR A 357 -2.10 1.26 12.48
C THR A 357 -3.25 1.64 13.41
N ALA A 358 -3.07 2.65 14.27
CA ALA A 358 -4.10 3.13 15.20
C ALA A 358 -5.39 3.66 14.52
N VAL A 359 -5.33 3.96 13.22
CA VAL A 359 -6.52 4.36 12.42
C VAL A 359 -6.85 3.35 11.32
N GLY A 360 -6.39 2.10 11.48
CA GLY A 360 -6.78 0.95 10.66
C GLY A 360 -5.89 0.61 9.48
N TYR A 361 -4.76 1.31 9.26
CA TYR A 361 -3.85 0.95 8.18
C TYR A 361 -3.07 -0.33 8.49
N GLY A 362 -2.93 -1.18 7.48
CA GLY A 362 -2.09 -2.37 7.51
C GLY A 362 -2.57 -3.49 8.42
N VAL A 363 -3.79 -3.40 8.96
CA VAL A 363 -4.49 -4.53 9.59
C VAL A 363 -4.91 -5.51 8.50
N GLY A 364 -4.84 -6.81 8.78
CA GLY A 364 -5.32 -7.82 7.86
C GLY A 364 -5.05 -9.24 8.32
N GLU A 365 -5.50 -10.19 7.50
CA GLU A 365 -5.42 -11.61 7.81
C GLU A 365 -4.13 -12.24 7.32
N LEU A 366 -3.62 -13.20 8.09
CA LEU A 366 -2.47 -14.03 7.75
C LEU A 366 -2.92 -15.49 7.63
N ASN A 367 -2.85 -16.03 6.42
CA ASN A 367 -3.32 -17.37 6.09
C ASN A 367 -2.16 -18.27 5.62
N GLN A 368 -2.16 -19.55 5.98
CA GLN A 368 -1.18 -20.50 5.44
C GLN A 368 -1.36 -20.67 3.92
N VAL A 369 -0.24 -20.90 3.21
CA VAL A 369 -0.19 -21.01 1.72
C VAL A 369 -0.03 -22.43 1.25
#